data_AF-A0A8H4AWQ5-F1
#
_entry.id   AF-A0A8H4AWQ5-F1
#
_cell.length_a   1.000
_cell.length_b   1.000
_cell.length_c   1.000
_cell.angle_alpha   90.00
_cell.angle_beta   90.00
_cell.angle_gamma   90.00
#
_symmetry.space_group_name_H-M   'P 1'
#
loop_
_entity.id
_entity.type
_entity.pdbx_description
1 polymer ?
#
loop_
_entity_poly.entity_id
_entity_poly.type
_entity_poly.pdbx_seq_one_letter_code
_entity_poly.pdbx_strand_id
1 'polypeptide(L)'
;MSDFSEKVTYCYSLPYGIFGFICWFLSLLSNFFIIFGNIPLFSPWQWREPTYKSQSIVLAFIAFITTIGPTINTCLRCHDEWILIVLAVGQLSPWAFKLINDAVTSKINNKLSRDYFYLACGIPITILLSLTGWTGLIALIIKLEHTQYAVNWVIYFLFTPFLFLISIPYVKGVSKKAIICMILYVVATTHLIGTHYILGKTSGDFSGLKSAGFVSALIFFVGKRLLFFDFSYCNC
;
A
#
# COMPACT_ATOMS: atom_id res chain seq x y z
N MET A 1 8.45 13.06 25.15
CA MET A 1 7.55 12.84 24.00
C MET A 1 7.75 13.85 22.86
N SER A 2 8.53 14.93 23.05
CA SER A 2 8.73 15.97 22.02
C SER A 2 9.64 15.54 20.87
N ASP A 3 10.81 14.95 21.12
CA ASP A 3 11.81 14.71 20.06
C ASP A 3 11.32 13.76 18.93
N PHE A 4 10.76 12.59 19.27
CA PHE A 4 10.27 11.67 18.23
C PHE A 4 9.01 12.19 17.51
N SER A 5 8.12 12.87 18.22
CA SER A 5 6.91 13.49 17.64
C SER A 5 7.28 14.59 16.64
N GLU A 6 8.27 15.39 17.00
CA GLU A 6 8.83 16.45 16.18
C GLU A 6 9.46 15.87 14.90
N LYS A 7 10.26 14.81 15.03
CA LYS A 7 10.83 14.10 13.87
C LYS A 7 9.76 13.56 12.93
N VAL A 8 8.70 12.94 13.44
CA VAL A 8 7.58 12.47 12.58
C VAL A 8 6.98 13.65 11.78
N THR A 9 6.79 14.80 12.41
CA THR A 9 6.13 15.96 11.79
C THR A 9 7.02 16.64 10.73
N TYR A 10 8.33 16.74 11.00
CA TYR A 10 9.26 17.49 10.14
C TYR A 10 10.02 16.64 9.13
N CYS A 11 10.30 15.36 9.42
CA CYS A 11 11.07 14.50 8.52
C CYS A 11 10.18 13.57 7.67
N TYR A 12 9.11 13.01 8.26
CA TYR A 12 8.32 11.98 7.59
C TYR A 12 7.49 12.58 6.45
N SER A 13 7.73 12.10 5.22
CA SER A 13 7.20 12.72 3.99
C SER A 13 6.29 11.80 3.17
N LEU A 14 5.68 10.82 3.82
CA LEU A 14 4.72 9.88 3.25
C LEU A 14 3.36 10.01 3.93
N PRO A 15 2.27 9.51 3.31
CA PRO A 15 0.93 9.59 3.92
C PRO A 15 0.87 8.90 5.28
N TYR A 16 0.27 9.57 6.25
CA TYR A 16 -0.09 9.02 7.56
C TYR A 16 -1.39 9.68 8.07
N GLY A 17 -1.88 9.29 9.25
CA GLY A 17 -3.13 9.79 9.81
C GLY A 17 -4.33 9.42 8.93
N ILE A 18 -5.37 10.26 8.96
CA ILE A 18 -6.60 10.12 8.18
C ILE A 18 -6.30 10.11 6.68
N PHE A 19 -5.37 10.95 6.21
CA PHE A 19 -4.98 10.95 4.81
C PHE A 19 -4.41 9.58 4.39
N GLY A 20 -3.49 9.02 5.18
CA GLY A 20 -2.98 7.66 4.97
C GLY A 20 -4.09 6.59 5.00
N PHE A 21 -5.05 6.72 5.91
CA PHE A 21 -6.21 5.82 5.96
C PHE A 21 -7.07 5.86 4.71
N ILE A 22 -7.40 7.05 4.22
CA ILE A 22 -8.12 7.23 2.96
C ILE A 22 -7.31 6.61 1.82
N CYS A 23 -6.00 6.81 1.80
CA CYS A 23 -5.10 6.20 0.81
C CYS A 23 -5.14 4.67 0.85
N TRP A 24 -5.18 4.06 2.03
CA TRP A 24 -5.26 2.60 2.13
C TRP A 24 -6.67 2.09 1.77
N PHE A 25 -7.71 2.73 2.31
CA PHE A 25 -9.11 2.35 2.14
C PHE A 25 -9.56 2.43 0.68
N LEU A 26 -9.19 3.49 -0.04
CA LEU A 26 -9.47 3.60 -1.48
C LEU A 26 -8.78 2.50 -2.29
N SER A 27 -7.62 1.98 -1.85
CA SER A 27 -6.98 0.83 -2.51
C SER A 27 -7.72 -0.47 -2.22
N LEU A 28 -8.20 -0.65 -0.98
CA LEU A 28 -9.03 -1.80 -0.63
C LEU A 28 -10.38 -1.79 -1.36
N LEU A 29 -11.08 -0.65 -1.38
CA LEU A 29 -12.35 -0.48 -2.06
C LEU A 29 -12.22 -0.74 -3.56
N SER A 30 -11.16 -0.21 -4.19
CA SER A 30 -10.84 -0.54 -5.58
C SER A 30 -10.82 -2.06 -5.78
N ASN A 31 -10.00 -2.78 -5.00
CA ASN A 31 -9.89 -4.25 -5.07
C ASN A 31 -11.26 -4.94 -4.91
N PHE A 32 -12.08 -4.48 -3.95
CA PHE A 32 -13.39 -5.05 -3.67
C PHE A 32 -14.39 -4.84 -4.83
N PHE A 33 -14.59 -3.59 -5.27
CA PHE A 33 -15.58 -3.27 -6.32
C PHE A 33 -15.31 -3.98 -7.64
N ILE A 34 -14.07 -4.34 -7.92
CA ILE A 34 -13.72 -5.12 -9.10
C ILE A 34 -14.09 -6.59 -8.92
N ILE A 35 -13.66 -7.19 -7.81
CA ILE A 35 -13.85 -8.62 -7.56
C ILE A 35 -15.35 -8.97 -7.58
N PHE A 36 -16.18 -8.05 -7.12
CA PHE A 36 -17.62 -8.25 -6.97
C PHE A 36 -18.48 -7.54 -8.01
N GLY A 37 -18.11 -6.33 -8.45
CA GLY A 37 -18.93 -5.48 -9.31
C GLY A 37 -18.46 -5.33 -10.76
N ASN A 38 -17.24 -5.76 -11.10
CA ASN A 38 -16.62 -5.56 -12.42
C ASN A 38 -16.65 -4.08 -12.90
N ILE A 39 -16.54 -3.11 -11.97
CA ILE A 39 -16.52 -1.68 -12.29
C ILE A 39 -15.05 -1.21 -12.33
N PRO A 40 -14.50 -0.82 -13.50
CA PRO A 40 -13.07 -0.59 -13.69
C PRO A 40 -12.55 0.78 -13.22
N LEU A 41 -13.40 1.63 -12.61
CA LEU A 41 -13.15 3.07 -12.47
C LEU A 41 -11.90 3.47 -11.66
N PHE A 42 -11.33 2.58 -10.83
CA PHE A 42 -10.16 2.87 -9.98
C PHE A 42 -9.21 1.67 -9.80
N SER A 43 -9.12 0.80 -10.80
CA SER A 43 -8.68 -0.59 -10.66
C SER A 43 -7.28 -0.89 -11.24
N PRO A 44 -6.35 -1.52 -10.46
CA PRO A 44 -5.25 -2.31 -11.04
C PRO A 44 -5.66 -3.63 -11.71
N TRP A 45 -6.86 -4.13 -11.44
CA TRP A 45 -7.22 -5.54 -11.56
C TRP A 45 -8.46 -5.67 -12.44
N GLN A 46 -8.36 -6.24 -13.63
CA GLN A 46 -9.54 -6.64 -14.41
C GLN A 46 -9.59 -8.16 -14.44
N TRP A 47 -9.99 -8.77 -13.33
CA TRP A 47 -10.00 -10.24 -13.18
C TRP A 47 -10.99 -10.96 -14.09
N ARG A 48 -11.93 -10.23 -14.71
CA ARG A 48 -13.00 -10.80 -15.56
C ARG A 48 -12.93 -10.38 -17.02
N GLU A 49 -12.05 -9.45 -17.41
CA GLU A 49 -11.94 -9.06 -18.81
C GLU A 49 -10.85 -9.88 -19.54
N PRO A 50 -11.20 -10.55 -20.66
CA PRO A 50 -10.23 -11.26 -21.50
C PRO A 50 -9.21 -10.31 -22.17
N THR A 51 -9.45 -9.00 -22.07
CA THR A 51 -8.67 -7.93 -22.71
C THR A 51 -7.69 -7.22 -21.78
N TYR A 52 -7.52 -7.67 -20.52
CA TYR A 52 -6.62 -7.01 -19.58
C TYR A 52 -5.22 -6.83 -20.18
N LYS A 53 -4.79 -5.57 -20.28
CA LYS A 53 -3.43 -5.18 -20.65
C LYS A 53 -2.76 -4.61 -19.42
N SER A 54 -1.57 -5.12 -19.13
CA SER A 54 -0.65 -4.49 -18.17
C SER A 54 -0.49 -3.01 -18.49
N GLN A 55 -0.29 -2.20 -17.45
CA GLN A 55 0.01 -0.77 -17.56
C GLN A 55 1.14 -0.48 -18.59
N SER A 56 1.02 0.65 -19.31
CA SER A 56 2.07 1.09 -20.23
C SER A 56 3.39 1.34 -19.49
N ILE A 57 4.52 1.10 -20.16
CA ILE A 57 5.85 1.24 -19.53
C ILE A 57 6.11 2.68 -19.06
N VAL A 58 5.60 3.67 -19.78
CA VAL A 58 5.71 5.10 -19.43
C VAL A 58 4.97 5.39 -18.14
N LEU A 59 3.73 4.92 -18.00
CA LEU A 59 2.94 5.16 -16.79
C LEU A 59 3.46 4.35 -15.60
N ALA A 60 4.02 3.15 -15.84
CA ALA A 60 4.73 2.38 -14.83
C ALA A 60 5.98 3.11 -14.32
N PHE A 61 6.73 3.76 -15.22
CA PHE A 61 7.91 4.56 -14.85
C PHE A 61 7.54 5.83 -14.07
N ILE A 62 6.50 6.56 -14.50
CA ILE A 62 5.98 7.71 -13.75
C ILE A 62 5.51 7.26 -12.36
N ALA A 63 4.76 6.16 -12.27
CA ALA A 63 4.31 5.61 -11.00
C ALA A 63 5.47 5.16 -10.11
N PHE A 64 6.53 4.59 -10.69
CA PHE A 64 7.74 4.24 -9.97
C PHE A 64 8.41 5.48 -9.36
N ILE A 65 8.64 6.54 -10.15
CA ILE A 65 9.27 7.77 -9.64
C ILE A 65 8.41 8.40 -8.54
N THR A 66 7.10 8.49 -8.77
CA THR A 66 6.16 9.13 -7.85
C THR A 66 5.86 8.30 -6.62
N THR A 67 6.22 7.01 -6.57
CA THR A 67 6.12 6.17 -5.35
C THR A 67 7.46 6.01 -4.64
N ILE A 68 8.53 5.65 -5.35
CA ILE A 68 9.85 5.44 -4.76
C ILE A 68 10.54 6.76 -4.40
N GLY A 69 10.38 7.81 -5.19
CA GLY A 69 10.98 9.12 -4.93
C GLY A 69 10.62 9.70 -3.56
N PRO A 70 9.32 9.83 -3.21
CA PRO A 70 8.88 10.25 -1.89
C PRO A 70 9.39 9.34 -0.75
N THR A 71 9.49 8.03 -0.99
CA THR A 71 10.07 7.10 -0.02
C THR A 71 11.55 7.37 0.19
N ILE A 72 12.35 7.53 -0.87
CA ILE A 72 13.78 7.89 -0.77
C ILE A 72 13.95 9.22 -0.03
N ASN A 73 13.15 10.23 -0.38
CA ASN A 73 13.19 11.52 0.31
C ASN A 73 12.94 11.37 1.81
N THR A 74 11.96 10.55 2.20
CA THR A 74 11.70 10.25 3.61
C THR A 74 12.88 9.53 4.27
N CYS A 75 13.51 8.57 3.59
CA CYS A 75 14.70 7.88 4.10
C CYS A 75 15.88 8.83 4.34
N LEU A 76 16.10 9.80 3.44
CA LEU A 76 17.16 10.80 3.58
C LEU A 76 16.88 11.79 4.70
N ARG A 77 15.63 12.29 4.80
CA ARG A 77 15.24 13.25 5.82
C ARG A 77 15.18 12.64 7.22
N CYS A 78 14.77 11.38 7.32
CA CYS A 78 14.65 10.66 8.60
C CYS A 78 15.84 9.70 8.85
N HIS A 79 17.03 9.98 8.29
CA HIS A 79 18.17 9.05 8.36
C HIS A 79 18.61 8.69 9.79
N ASP A 80 18.40 9.59 10.74
CA ASP A 80 18.71 9.37 12.16
C ASP A 80 17.69 8.48 12.90
N GLU A 81 16.54 8.18 12.29
CA GLU A 81 15.46 7.40 12.89
C GLU A 81 15.12 6.20 12.02
N TRP A 82 15.87 5.12 12.21
CA TRP A 82 15.74 3.88 11.42
C TRP A 82 14.31 3.32 11.38
N ILE A 83 13.51 3.51 12.43
CA ILE A 83 12.10 3.07 12.47
C ILE A 83 11.29 3.77 11.37
N LEU A 84 11.48 5.08 11.18
CA LEU A 84 10.78 5.85 10.16
C LEU A 84 11.21 5.44 8.74
N ILE A 85 12.48 5.09 8.56
CA ILE A 85 13.01 4.54 7.30
C ILE A 85 12.35 3.21 6.98
N VAL A 86 12.34 2.28 7.93
CA VAL A 86 11.75 0.94 7.74
C VAL A 86 10.24 1.03 7.46
N LEU A 87 9.53 1.93 8.14
CA LEU A 87 8.11 2.22 7.86
C LEU A 87 7.91 2.82 6.46
N ALA A 88 8.79 3.72 6.03
CA ALA A 88 8.73 4.34 4.71
C ALA A 88 8.96 3.33 3.58
N VAL A 89 9.93 2.43 3.75
CA VAL A 89 10.18 1.30 2.83
C VAL A 89 8.97 0.35 2.82
N GLY A 90 8.42 0.03 3.99
CA GLY A 90 7.21 -0.78 4.12
C GLY A 90 5.96 -0.19 3.45
N GLN A 91 5.91 1.13 3.19
CA GLN A 91 4.83 1.76 2.42
C GLN A 91 4.80 1.33 0.94
N LEU A 92 5.87 0.72 0.43
CA LEU A 92 5.98 0.25 -0.95
C LEU A 92 5.38 -1.15 -1.17
N SER A 93 4.96 -1.87 -0.12
CA SER A 93 4.36 -3.21 -0.25
C SER A 93 3.17 -3.29 -1.22
N PRO A 94 2.21 -2.33 -1.25
CA PRO A 94 1.13 -2.34 -2.25
C PRO A 94 1.63 -2.22 -3.69
N TRP A 95 2.72 -1.47 -3.92
CA TRP A 95 3.31 -1.33 -5.26
C TRP A 95 3.95 -2.64 -5.72
N ALA A 96 4.72 -3.30 -4.85
CA ALA A 96 5.32 -4.59 -5.17
C ALA A 96 4.27 -5.69 -5.35
N PHE A 97 3.22 -5.68 -4.53
CA PHE A 97 2.12 -6.64 -4.66
C PHE A 97 1.40 -6.52 -6.01
N LYS A 98 1.32 -5.31 -6.56
CA LYS A 98 0.78 -5.10 -7.92
C LYS A 98 1.60 -5.84 -8.99
N LEU A 99 2.94 -5.92 -8.88
CA LEU A 99 3.76 -6.66 -9.85
C LEU A 99 3.37 -8.15 -9.89
N ILE A 100 3.14 -8.75 -8.72
CA ILE A 100 2.66 -10.14 -8.62
C ILE A 100 1.32 -10.28 -9.33
N ASN A 101 0.43 -9.32 -9.13
CA ASN A 101 -0.88 -9.37 -9.74
C ASN A 101 -0.85 -9.29 -11.25
N ASP A 102 -0.16 -8.28 -11.79
CA ASP A 102 -0.07 -8.06 -13.23
C ASP A 102 0.49 -9.32 -13.91
N ALA A 103 1.43 -10.02 -13.24
CA ALA A 103 1.94 -11.31 -13.67
C ALA A 103 0.89 -12.44 -13.64
N VAL A 104 0.13 -12.58 -12.55
CA VAL A 104 -0.91 -13.62 -12.39
C VAL A 104 -2.04 -13.43 -13.39
N THR A 105 -2.49 -12.19 -13.61
CA THR A 105 -3.56 -11.87 -14.57
C THR A 105 -3.09 -12.07 -16.00
N SER A 106 -1.87 -11.65 -16.35
CA SER A 106 -1.37 -11.80 -17.73
C SER A 106 -1.05 -13.27 -18.10
N LYS A 107 -0.69 -14.11 -17.12
CA LYS A 107 -0.55 -15.57 -17.34
C LYS A 107 -1.85 -16.25 -17.80
N ILE A 108 -3.01 -15.66 -17.50
CA ILE A 108 -4.31 -16.13 -18.01
C ILE A 108 -4.45 -15.83 -19.53
N ASN A 109 -3.72 -14.83 -20.04
CA ASN A 109 -3.85 -14.28 -21.40
C ASN A 109 -2.67 -14.65 -22.34
N ASN A 110 -1.83 -15.64 -21.99
CA ASN A 110 -0.79 -16.25 -22.87
C ASN A 110 0.29 -15.31 -23.46
N LYS A 111 0.77 -14.29 -22.73
CA LYS A 111 2.02 -13.57 -23.08
C LYS A 111 3.16 -14.00 -22.14
N LEU A 112 4.30 -14.44 -22.69
CA LEU A 112 5.20 -15.37 -21.97
C LEU A 112 6.51 -14.78 -21.41
N SER A 113 6.98 -13.59 -21.81
CA SER A 113 8.32 -13.10 -21.39
C SER A 113 8.33 -12.11 -20.22
N ARG A 114 7.54 -11.04 -20.29
CA ARG A 114 7.52 -9.96 -19.26
C ARG A 114 6.89 -10.41 -17.94
N ASP A 115 5.91 -11.30 -18.03
CA ASP A 115 5.08 -11.66 -16.87
C ASP A 115 5.82 -12.63 -15.93
N TYR A 116 6.73 -13.43 -16.48
CA TYR A 116 7.65 -14.23 -15.67
C TYR A 116 8.60 -13.34 -14.85
N PHE A 117 9.13 -12.28 -15.46
CA PHE A 117 9.98 -11.31 -14.77
C PHE A 117 9.22 -10.59 -13.63
N TYR A 118 7.98 -10.18 -13.88
CA TYR A 118 7.14 -9.57 -12.84
C TYR A 118 6.82 -10.54 -11.70
N LEU A 119 6.61 -11.82 -11.98
CA LEU A 119 6.42 -12.82 -10.94
C LEU A 119 7.71 -13.07 -10.14
N ALA A 120 8.82 -13.27 -10.85
CA ALA A 120 10.13 -13.59 -10.29
C ALA A 120 10.68 -12.46 -9.40
N CYS A 121 10.47 -11.20 -9.78
CA CYS A 121 10.86 -10.04 -8.97
C CYS A 121 9.77 -9.65 -7.97
N GLY A 122 8.49 -9.72 -8.35
CA GLY A 122 7.37 -9.27 -7.53
C GLY A 122 7.21 -10.04 -6.24
N ILE A 123 7.35 -11.38 -6.27
CA ILE A 123 7.18 -12.22 -5.08
C ILE A 123 8.25 -11.90 -4.01
N PRO A 124 9.57 -11.96 -4.29
CA PRO A 124 10.59 -11.65 -3.30
C PRO A 124 10.51 -10.21 -2.79
N ILE A 125 10.26 -9.24 -3.68
CA ILE A 125 10.17 -7.82 -3.29
C ILE A 125 8.97 -7.59 -2.38
N THR A 126 7.81 -8.19 -2.69
CA THR A 126 6.62 -8.06 -1.84
C THR A 126 6.83 -8.66 -0.46
N ILE A 127 7.44 -9.85 -0.38
CA ILE A 127 7.76 -10.49 0.91
C ILE A 127 8.71 -9.60 1.70
N LEU A 128 9.80 -9.13 1.08
CA LEU A 128 10.78 -8.27 1.72
C LEU A 128 10.14 -6.98 2.24
N LEU A 129 9.41 -6.25 1.40
CA LEU A 129 8.77 -4.97 1.77
C LEU A 129 7.69 -5.17 2.83
N SER A 130 6.88 -6.23 2.72
CA SER A 130 5.89 -6.59 3.73
C SER A 130 6.56 -6.85 5.09
N LEU A 131 7.61 -7.68 5.12
CA LEU A 131 8.34 -7.97 6.35
C LEU A 131 8.95 -6.69 6.93
N THR A 132 9.58 -5.84 6.12
CA THR A 132 10.11 -4.56 6.61
C THR A 132 9.00 -3.69 7.20
N GLY A 133 7.83 -3.60 6.56
CA GLY A 133 6.70 -2.85 7.08
C GLY A 133 6.17 -3.37 8.42
N TRP A 134 6.05 -4.70 8.57
CA TRP A 134 5.68 -5.32 9.84
C TRP A 134 6.73 -5.12 10.92
N THR A 135 8.01 -5.29 10.61
CA THR A 135 9.11 -5.03 11.55
C THR A 135 9.12 -3.57 12.01
N GLY A 136 8.93 -2.62 11.09
CA GLY A 136 8.85 -1.19 11.41
C GLY A 136 7.67 -0.88 12.33
N LEU A 137 6.50 -1.48 12.08
CA LEU A 137 5.33 -1.31 12.92
C LEU A 137 5.55 -1.87 14.33
N ILE A 138 6.11 -3.08 14.45
CA ILE A 138 6.41 -3.70 15.75
C ILE A 138 7.42 -2.86 16.52
N ALA A 139 8.49 -2.40 15.86
CA ALA A 139 9.49 -1.54 16.47
C ALA A 139 8.89 -0.20 16.94
N LEU A 140 7.97 0.38 16.15
CA LEU A 140 7.24 1.58 16.52
C LEU A 140 6.35 1.35 17.75
N ILE A 141 5.64 0.21 17.81
CA ILE A 141 4.82 -0.17 18.96
C ILE A 141 5.70 -0.29 20.21
N ILE A 142 6.79 -1.04 20.16
CA ILE A 142 7.70 -1.24 21.29
C ILE A 142 8.29 0.09 21.78
N LYS A 143 8.74 0.96 20.85
CA LYS A 143 9.27 2.29 21.19
C LYS A 143 8.24 3.16 21.92
N LEU A 144 6.95 3.01 21.61
CA LEU A 144 5.87 3.81 22.19
C LEU A 144 5.16 3.14 23.38
N GLU A 145 5.27 1.83 23.55
CA GLU A 145 4.70 1.08 24.67
C GLU A 145 5.27 1.55 26.02
N HIS A 146 6.55 1.94 26.03
CA HIS A 146 7.19 2.56 27.19
C HIS A 146 6.64 3.97 27.55
N THR A 147 5.80 4.58 26.71
CA THR A 147 5.37 5.99 26.86
C THR A 147 3.88 6.21 27.18
N GLN A 148 3.19 5.20 27.72
CA GLN A 148 1.79 5.23 28.18
C GLN A 148 0.72 5.46 27.07
N TYR A 149 -0.20 4.49 26.98
CA TYR A 149 -1.51 4.53 26.30
C TYR A 149 -1.58 4.71 24.77
N ALA A 150 -1.58 3.59 24.02
CA ALA A 150 -2.33 3.45 22.75
C ALA A 150 -2.37 2.04 22.14
N VAL A 151 -1.59 1.07 22.65
CA VAL A 151 -1.34 -0.18 21.92
C VAL A 151 -2.60 -1.05 21.77
N ASN A 152 -3.49 -1.04 22.77
CA ASN A 152 -4.61 -1.98 22.81
C ASN A 152 -5.64 -1.76 21.68
N TRP A 153 -6.00 -0.51 21.36
CA TRP A 153 -6.96 -0.20 20.28
C TRP A 153 -6.40 -0.42 18.88
N VAL A 154 -5.09 -0.23 18.68
CA VAL A 154 -4.43 -0.46 17.40
C VAL A 154 -4.47 -1.93 17.01
N ILE A 155 -4.32 -2.82 17.98
CA ILE A 155 -4.44 -4.26 17.77
C ILE A 155 -5.84 -4.61 17.25
N TYR A 156 -6.91 -4.15 17.90
CA TYR A 156 -8.28 -4.39 17.43
C TYR A 156 -8.54 -3.80 16.03
N PHE A 157 -7.99 -2.61 15.76
CA PHE A 157 -8.13 -1.98 14.45
C PHE A 157 -7.37 -2.74 13.36
N LEU A 158 -6.20 -3.32 13.65
CA LEU A 158 -5.45 -4.19 12.73
C LEU A 158 -6.20 -5.49 12.40
N PHE A 159 -7.12 -5.95 13.24
CA PHE A 159 -7.95 -7.13 12.98
C PHE A 159 -9.19 -6.85 12.10
N THR A 160 -9.61 -5.59 11.93
CA THR A 160 -10.81 -5.28 11.13
C THR A 160 -10.72 -5.69 9.65
N PRO A 161 -9.58 -5.59 8.94
CA PRO A 161 -9.44 -6.13 7.59
C PRO A 161 -9.57 -7.66 7.55
N PHE A 162 -9.15 -8.36 8.61
CA PHE A 162 -9.28 -9.82 8.69
C PHE A 162 -10.72 -10.28 8.92
N LEU A 163 -11.52 -9.50 9.67
CA LEU A 163 -12.96 -9.75 9.79
C LEU A 163 -13.68 -9.61 8.44
N PHE A 164 -13.25 -8.65 7.62
CA PHE A 164 -13.75 -8.50 6.25
C PHE A 164 -13.36 -9.68 5.35
N LEU A 165 -12.19 -10.29 5.56
CA LEU A 165 -11.79 -11.48 4.80
C LEU A 165 -12.68 -12.69 5.05
N ILE A 166 -13.34 -12.78 6.21
CA ILE A 166 -14.25 -13.88 6.56
C ILE A 166 -15.50 -13.88 5.69
N SER A 167 -15.97 -12.72 5.21
CA SER A 167 -17.19 -12.63 4.38
C SER A 167 -16.97 -12.98 2.91
N ILE A 168 -15.72 -12.99 2.44
CA ILE A 168 -15.35 -13.16 1.02
C ILE A 168 -15.62 -14.57 0.46
N PRO A 169 -15.34 -15.68 1.16
CA PRO A 169 -15.62 -17.03 0.67
C PRO A 169 -17.11 -17.30 0.43
N TYR A 170 -17.99 -16.51 1.04
CA TYR A 170 -19.45 -16.67 0.94
C TYR A 170 -20.04 -15.98 -0.31
N VAL A 171 -19.23 -15.24 -1.07
CA VAL A 171 -19.72 -14.55 -2.26
C VAL A 171 -19.65 -15.44 -3.49
N LYS A 172 -20.81 -15.72 -4.09
CA LYS A 172 -20.93 -16.56 -5.30
C LYS A 172 -20.23 -15.89 -6.50
N GLY A 173 -19.46 -16.68 -7.25
CA GLY A 173 -18.87 -16.26 -8.53
C GLY A 173 -17.45 -15.65 -8.47
N VAL A 174 -16.77 -15.74 -7.34
CA VAL A 174 -15.36 -15.34 -7.21
C VAL A 174 -14.44 -16.54 -7.35
N SER A 175 -13.35 -16.40 -8.12
CA SER A 175 -12.36 -17.47 -8.27
C SER A 175 -11.54 -17.66 -7.00
N LYS A 176 -11.19 -18.91 -6.65
CA LYS A 176 -10.31 -19.22 -5.51
C LYS A 176 -8.98 -18.46 -5.57
N LYS A 177 -8.45 -18.23 -6.77
CA LYS A 177 -7.20 -17.47 -7.01
C LYS A 177 -7.35 -15.99 -6.62
N ALA A 178 -8.47 -15.36 -6.96
CA ALA A 178 -8.74 -13.97 -6.58
C ALA A 178 -8.87 -13.82 -5.05
N ILE A 179 -9.52 -14.78 -4.39
CA ILE A 179 -9.62 -14.81 -2.92
C ILE A 179 -8.23 -14.91 -2.28
N ILE A 180 -7.38 -15.83 -2.75
CA ILE A 180 -6.01 -15.98 -2.25
C ILE A 180 -5.20 -14.69 -2.45
N CYS A 181 -5.27 -14.07 -3.63
CA CYS A 181 -4.56 -12.81 -3.89
C CYS A 181 -5.06 -11.69 -2.98
N MET A 182 -6.36 -11.62 -2.70
CA MET A 182 -6.91 -10.62 -1.79
C MET A 182 -6.46 -10.82 -0.34
N ILE A 183 -6.44 -12.07 0.14
CA ILE A 183 -5.90 -12.40 1.47
C ILE A 183 -4.43 -12.01 1.56
N LEU A 184 -3.62 -12.38 0.57
CA LEU A 184 -2.20 -12.04 0.53
C LEU A 184 -1.98 -10.52 0.48
N TYR A 185 -2.80 -9.77 -0.27
CA TYR A 185 -2.74 -8.31 -0.30
C TYR A 185 -3.03 -7.70 1.07
N VAL A 186 -4.07 -8.16 1.75
CA VAL A 186 -4.41 -7.69 3.10
C VAL A 186 -3.25 -7.98 4.06
N VAL A 187 -2.76 -9.23 4.11
CA VAL A 187 -1.61 -9.59 4.95
C VAL A 187 -0.38 -8.72 4.65
N ALA A 188 -0.11 -8.46 3.37
CA ALA A 188 1.04 -7.68 2.93
C ALA A 188 0.91 -6.16 3.15
N THR A 189 -0.27 -5.65 3.53
CA THR A 189 -0.51 -4.20 3.62
C THR A 189 -1.20 -3.74 4.91
N THR A 190 -1.70 -4.64 5.76
CA THR A 190 -2.36 -4.30 7.02
C THR A 190 -1.43 -3.55 7.99
N HIS A 191 -0.10 -3.75 7.93
CA HIS A 191 0.83 -2.97 8.74
C HIS A 191 0.74 -1.45 8.47
N LEU A 192 0.28 -1.04 7.28
CA LEU A 192 0.12 0.37 6.92
C LEU A 192 -0.97 1.05 7.74
N ILE A 193 -2.06 0.34 8.04
CA ILE A 193 -3.14 0.81 8.91
C ILE A 193 -2.58 1.21 10.28
N GLY A 194 -1.86 0.29 10.92
CA GLY A 194 -1.26 0.54 12.23
C GLY A 194 -0.27 1.70 12.17
N THR A 195 0.53 1.74 11.10
CA THR A 195 1.50 2.82 10.85
C THR A 195 0.82 4.19 10.74
N HIS A 196 -0.23 4.31 9.91
CA HIS A 196 -0.93 5.57 9.71
C HIS A 196 -1.57 6.08 10.99
N TYR A 197 -2.22 5.21 11.77
CA TYR A 197 -2.80 5.58 13.06
C TYR A 197 -1.75 6.03 14.06
N ILE A 198 -0.72 5.21 14.28
CA ILE A 198 0.27 5.49 15.32
C ILE A 198 1.04 6.76 14.97
N LEU A 199 1.49 6.95 13.72
CA LEU A 199 2.19 8.17 13.32
C LEU A 199 1.30 9.42 13.44
N GLY A 200 0.01 9.33 13.10
CA GLY A 200 -0.94 10.43 13.29
C GLY A 200 -1.15 10.79 14.75
N LYS A 201 -1.21 9.77 15.62
CA LYS A 201 -1.32 9.96 17.07
C LYS A 201 -0.04 10.53 17.68
N THR A 202 1.12 10.01 17.29
CA THR A 202 2.42 10.40 17.82
C THR A 202 2.80 11.82 17.40
N SER A 203 2.49 12.24 16.18
CA SER A 203 2.74 13.62 15.70
C SER A 203 1.75 14.66 16.26
N GLY A 204 0.62 14.22 16.82
CA GLY A 204 -0.50 15.12 17.13
C GLY A 204 -1.22 15.66 15.88
N ASP A 205 -0.79 15.27 14.67
CA ASP A 205 -1.45 15.57 13.41
C ASP A 205 -2.19 14.33 12.89
N PHE A 206 -3.41 14.12 13.38
CA PHE A 206 -4.28 13.07 12.86
C PHE A 206 -4.73 13.31 11.42
N SER A 207 -4.67 14.54 10.91
CA SER A 207 -5.06 14.82 9.53
C SER A 207 -4.03 14.28 8.52
N GLY A 208 -2.73 14.35 8.88
CA GLY A 208 -1.61 14.11 7.98
C GLY A 208 -1.37 15.24 6.97
N LEU A 209 -2.11 16.34 7.08
CA LEU A 209 -2.09 17.49 6.16
C LEU A 209 -1.12 18.59 6.61
N LYS A 210 -0.73 18.61 7.89
CA LYS A 210 0.11 19.67 8.47
C LYS A 210 1.60 19.35 8.41
N SER A 211 1.97 18.17 7.93
CA SER A 211 3.37 17.76 7.81
C SER A 211 4.12 18.59 6.77
N ALA A 212 5.40 18.88 7.05
CA ALA A 212 6.32 19.47 6.06
C ALA A 212 6.51 18.58 4.82
N GLY A 213 6.01 17.34 4.87
CA GLY A 213 6.05 16.38 3.79
C GLY A 213 4.75 16.22 3.01
N PHE A 214 3.72 17.06 3.23
CA PHE A 214 2.41 16.88 2.61
C PHE A 214 2.45 16.81 1.07
N VAL A 215 3.25 17.64 0.41
CA VAL A 215 3.42 17.60 -1.06
C VAL A 215 4.00 16.26 -1.52
N SER A 216 5.01 15.76 -0.80
CA SER A 216 5.62 14.45 -1.05
C SER A 216 4.61 13.31 -0.82
N ALA A 217 3.77 13.43 0.22
CA ALA A 217 2.68 12.50 0.49
C ALA A 217 1.60 12.53 -0.61
N LEU A 218 1.29 13.70 -1.17
CA LEU A 218 0.37 13.86 -2.29
C LEU A 218 0.93 13.27 -3.59
N ILE A 219 2.21 13.52 -3.90
CA ILE A 219 2.90 12.90 -5.03
C ILE A 219 2.88 11.37 -4.88
N PHE A 220 3.17 10.86 -3.68
CA PHE A 220 3.10 9.44 -3.37
C PHE A 220 1.70 8.85 -3.54
N PHE A 221 0.68 9.57 -3.08
CA PHE A 221 -0.71 9.18 -3.28
C PHE A 221 -1.06 9.12 -4.76
N VAL A 222 -0.77 10.19 -5.52
CA VAL A 222 -1.01 10.23 -6.97
C VAL A 222 -0.26 9.10 -7.65
N GLY A 223 1.01 8.87 -7.32
CA GLY A 223 1.80 7.76 -7.86
C GLY A 223 1.18 6.40 -7.60
N LYS A 224 0.73 6.14 -6.35
CA LYS A 224 -0.04 4.94 -6.01
C LYS A 224 -1.31 4.80 -6.83
N ARG A 225 -1.98 5.91 -7.17
CA ARG A 225 -3.22 5.92 -7.98
C ARG A 225 -2.98 5.87 -9.49
N LEU A 226 -1.85 6.39 -9.98
CA LEU A 226 -1.45 6.28 -11.39
C LEU A 226 -1.23 4.84 -11.80
N LEU A 227 -0.83 3.98 -10.87
CA LEU A 227 -0.84 2.53 -11.05
C LEU A 227 -2.23 1.98 -11.38
N PHE A 228 -3.31 2.73 -11.16
CA PHE A 228 -4.70 2.26 -11.21
C PHE A 228 -5.49 2.87 -12.37
N PHE A 229 -4.86 3.75 -13.15
CA PHE A 229 -5.45 4.30 -14.38
C PHE A 229 -4.99 3.45 -15.57
N ASP A 230 -5.97 2.90 -16.29
CA ASP A 230 -5.77 2.25 -17.57
C ASP A 230 -6.20 3.19 -18.71
N PHE A 231 -5.23 3.76 -19.43
CA PHE A 231 -5.51 4.59 -20.61
C PHE A 231 -5.68 3.77 -21.90
N SER A 232 -5.72 2.44 -21.82
CA SER A 232 -5.90 1.57 -22.99
C SER A 232 -7.22 1.80 -23.73
N TYR A 233 -8.20 2.46 -23.10
CA TYR A 233 -9.46 2.89 -23.73
C TYR A 233 -9.42 4.31 -24.34
N CYS A 234 -8.31 5.04 -24.21
CA CYS A 234 -8.12 6.37 -24.83
C CYS A 234 -7.31 6.28 -26.13
N ASN A 235 -7.66 5.35 -27.01
CA ASN A 235 -7.31 5.46 -28.43
C ASN A 235 -8.50 6.11 -29.14
N CYS A 236 -8.49 7.44 -29.19
CA CYS A 236 -9.17 8.20 -30.24
C CYS A 236 -8.16 8.45 -31.37
#